data_AF-A0A9X5XGU9-F1
#
_entry.id   AF-A0A9X5XGU9-F1
#
_cell.length_a   1.000
_cell.length_b   1.000
_cell.length_c   1.000
_cell.angle_alpha   90.00
_cell.angle_beta   90.00
_cell.angle_gamma   90.00
#
_symmetry.space_group_name_H-M   'P 1'
#
loop_
_entity.id
_entity.type
_entity.pdbx_description
1 polymer ?
#
loop_
_entity_poly.entity_id
_entity_poly.type
_entity_poly.pdbx_seq_one_letter_code
_entity_poly.pdbx_strand_id
1 'polypeptide(L)' 'PAVCQLVGPRWITLEGPATVSTDPPRVVEGMRRYAKRYWSQPPQPPGLAVIEIAVDRVMGLY' A
#
# COMPACT_ATOMS: atom_id res chain seq x y z
N PRO A 1 2.76 8.34 8.25
CA PRO A 1 1.62 8.19 7.30
C PRO A 1 0.81 6.96 7.66
N ALA A 2 -0.45 6.88 7.24
CA ALA A 2 -1.30 5.74 7.57
C ALA A 2 -2.18 5.31 6.40
N VAL A 3 -2.48 4.01 6.35
CA VAL A 3 -3.54 3.45 5.51
C VAL A 3 -4.63 2.87 6.41
N CYS A 4 -5.89 3.18 6.11
CA CYS A 4 -7.05 2.67 6.82
C CYS A 4 -7.91 1.82 5.89
N GLN A 5 -8.39 0.69 6.40
CA GLN A 5 -9.35 -0.18 5.74
C GLN A 5 -10.50 -0.46 6.71
N LEU A 6 -11.73 -0.43 6.21
CA LEU A 6 -12.93 -0.75 6.98
C LEU A 6 -13.84 -1.71 6.21
N VAL A 7 -14.56 -2.55 6.96
CA VAL A 7 -15.62 -3.42 6.46
C VAL A 7 -16.72 -3.56 7.53
N GLY A 8 -17.82 -2.85 7.33
CA GLY A 8 -18.86 -2.71 8.35
C GLY A 8 -18.29 -2.06 9.63
N PRO A 9 -18.46 -2.67 10.82
CA PRO A 9 -17.89 -2.15 12.07
C PRO A 9 -16.41 -2.48 12.27
N ARG A 10 -15.84 -3.39 11.47
CA ARG A 10 -14.43 -3.81 11.59
C ARG A 10 -13.54 -2.84 10.85
N TRP A 11 -12.43 -2.46 11.45
CA TRP A 11 -11.47 -1.55 10.84
C TRP A 11 -10.05 -1.84 11.31
N ILE A 12 -9.10 -1.47 10.46
CA ILE A 12 -7.67 -1.51 10.75
C ILE A 12 -6.98 -0.29 10.15
N THR A 13 -6.10 0.32 10.95
CA THR A 13 -5.19 1.39 10.54
C THR A 13 -3.76 0.89 10.73
N LEU A 14 -2.97 0.96 9.66
CA LEU A 14 -1.54 0.67 9.68
C LEU A 14 -0.78 1.99 9.52
N GLU A 15 0.04 2.33 10.51
CA GLU A 15 0.80 3.57 10.56
C GLU A 15 2.31 3.30 10.63
N GLY A 16 3.09 4.20 10.05
CA GLY A 16 4.54 4.22 10.15
C GLY A 16 5.20 5.27 9.24
N PRO A 17 6.54 5.37 9.26
CA PRO A 17 7.30 6.15 8.29
C PRO A 17 7.09 5.61 6.87
N ALA A 18 7.07 6.52 5.89
CA ALA A 18 6.86 6.17 4.49
C ALA A 18 7.96 6.72 3.58
N THR A 19 8.31 5.95 2.55
CA THR A 19 9.23 6.34 1.49
C THR A 19 8.52 6.26 0.14
N VAL A 20 8.79 7.24 -0.72
CA VAL A 20 8.33 7.24 -2.12
C VAL A 20 9.50 6.80 -2.99
N SER A 21 9.27 5.83 -3.88
CA SER A 21 10.32 5.30 -4.75
C SER A 21 9.83 5.09 -6.19
N THR A 22 10.62 5.55 -7.15
CA THR A 22 10.48 5.25 -8.59
C THR A 22 11.45 4.16 -9.06
N ASP A 23 12.20 3.54 -8.14
CA ASP A 23 13.13 2.45 -8.44
C ASP A 23 12.42 1.27 -9.13
N PRO A 24 12.80 0.86 -10.36
CA PRO A 24 12.05 -0.09 -11.15
C PRO A 24 11.76 -1.44 -10.45
N PRO A 25 12.70 -2.10 -9.75
CA PRO A 25 12.42 -3.34 -9.05
C PRO A 25 11.37 -3.18 -7.94
N ARG A 26 11.38 -2.05 -7.22
CA ARG A 26 10.40 -1.76 -6.17
C ARG A 26 9.01 -1.48 -6.74
N VAL A 27 8.94 -0.75 -7.85
CA VAL A 27 7.68 -0.50 -8.57
C VAL A 27 7.08 -1.82 -9.06
N VAL A 28 7.89 -2.69 -9.68
CA VAL A 28 7.45 -4.01 -10.15
C VAL A 28 6.89 -4.86 -9.00
N GLU A 29 7.56 -4.88 -7.85
CA GLU A 29 7.07 -5.62 -6.67
C GLU A 29 5.76 -5.03 -6.13
N GLY A 30 5.65 -3.70 -6.09
CA GLY A 30 4.41 -3.00 -5.74
C GLY A 30 3.25 -3.39 -6.66
N MET A 31 3.47 -3.36 -7.98
CA MET A 31 2.48 -3.75 -8.99
C MET A 31 2.07 -5.23 -8.86
N ARG A 32 3.03 -6.13 -8.60
CA ARG A 32 2.75 -7.55 -8.37
C ARG A 32 1.84 -7.77 -7.16
N ARG A 33 2.10 -7.09 -6.05
CA ARG A 33 1.26 -7.16 -4.83
C ARG A 33 -0.11 -6.53 -5.04
N TYR A 34 -0.18 -5.41 -5.76
CA TYR A 34 -1.44 -4.78 -6.16
C TYR A 34 -2.30 -5.75 -6.96
N ALA A 35 -1.74 -6.35 -8.01
CA ALA A 35 -2.45 -7.29 -8.88
C ALA A 35 -2.93 -8.53 -8.13
N LYS A 36 -2.15 -9.02 -7.15
CA LYS A 36 -2.59 -10.11 -6.26
C LYS A 36 -3.82 -9.74 -5.43
N ARG A 37 -3.92 -8.49 -4.95
CA ARG A 37 -5.00 -8.03 -4.06
C ARG A 37 -6.28 -7.65 -4.82
N TYR A 38 -6.11 -7.01 -5.97
CA TYR A 38 -7.20 -6.41 -6.74
C TYR A 38 -7.55 -7.18 -8.03
N TRP A 39 -6.80 -8.23 -8.34
CA TRP A 39 -6.98 -9.07 -9.54
C TRP A 39 -6.88 -8.31 -10.88
N SER A 40 -6.20 -7.16 -10.88
CA SER A 40 -5.99 -6.31 -12.05
C SER A 40 -4.63 -5.62 -11.99
N GLN A 41 -4.06 -5.25 -13.15
CA GLN A 41 -2.86 -4.41 -13.18
C GLN A 41 -3.20 -2.99 -12.70
N PRO A 42 -2.31 -2.31 -11.95
CA PRO A 42 -2.51 -0.92 -11.60
C PRO A 42 -2.39 -0.03 -12.85
N PRO A 43 -3.00 1.17 -12.84
CA PRO A 43 -2.73 2.19 -13.85
C PRO A 43 -1.23 2.50 -13.96
N GLN A 44 -0.76 2.84 -15.16
CA GLN A 44 0.64 3.18 -15.42
C GLN A 44 0.80 4.65 -15.86
N PRO A 45 0.56 5.62 -14.96
CA PRO A 45 0.78 7.03 -15.27
C PRO A 45 2.29 7.34 -15.43
N PRO A 46 2.65 8.43 -16.14
CA PRO A 46 4.00 8.96 -16.09
C PRO A 46 4.45 9.20 -14.65
N GLY A 47 5.63 8.72 -14.27
CA GLY A 47 6.15 8.86 -12.92
C GLY A 47 5.54 7.90 -11.89
N LEU A 48 4.97 6.76 -12.32
CA LEU A 48 4.50 5.71 -11.42
C LEU A 48 5.55 5.40 -10.34
N ALA A 49 5.14 5.48 -9.09
CA ALA A 49 5.97 5.26 -7.92
C ALA A 49 5.26 4.31 -6.94
N VAL A 50 6.05 3.67 -6.07
CA VAL A 50 5.55 2.93 -4.92
C VAL A 50 5.70 3.79 -3.66
N ILE A 51 4.68 3.74 -2.80
CA ILE A 51 4.74 4.29 -1.44
C ILE A 51 4.88 3.10 -0.49
N GLU A 52 6.04 2.99 0.14
CA GLU A 52 6.34 1.93 1.11
C GLU A 52 6.15 2.50 2.51
N ILE A 53 5.24 1.90 3.30
CA ILE A 53 5.04 2.26 4.70
C ILE A 53 5.67 1.17 5.55
N ALA A 54 6.72 1.51 6.30
CA ALA A 54 7.31 0.61 7.28
C ALA A 54 6.47 0.66 8.56
N VAL A 55 5.48 -0.24 8.66
CA VAL A 55 4.47 -0.22 9.73
C VAL A 55 5.12 -0.47 11.08
N ASP A 56 4.93 0.47 12.01
CA ASP A 56 5.39 0.38 13.40
C ASP A 56 4.23 0.45 14.42
N ARG A 57 3.04 0.87 13.97
CA ARG A 57 1.82 0.92 14.79
C ARG A 57 0.62 0.37 14.04
N VAL A 58 -0.16 -0.45 14.75
CA VAL A 58 -1.42 -1.02 14.27
C VAL A 58 -2.53 -0.66 15.25
N MET A 59 -3.63 -0.12 14.74
CA MET A 59 -4.85 0.14 15.51
C MET A 59 -6.02 -0.51 14.81
N GLY A 60 -7.00 -1.02 15.55
CA GLY A 60 -8.18 -1.62 14.92
C GLY A 60 -9.13 -2.27 15.90
N LEU A 61 -10.34 -2.52 15.41
CA LEU A 61 -11.30 -3.44 15.99
C LEU A 61 -11.49 -4.56 14.96
N TYR A 62 -10.93 -5.73 15.25
CA TYR A 62 -10.96 -6.93 14.41
C TYR A 62 -11.99 -7.94 14.90
#